data_AF-A0A932SZE6-F1
#
_entry.id   AF-A0A932SZE6-F1
#
_cell.length_a   1.000
_cell.length_b   1.000
_cell.length_c   1.000
_cell.angle_alpha   90.00
_cell.angle_beta   90.00
_cell.angle_gamma   90.00
#
_symmetry.space_group_name_H-M   'P 1'
#
loop_
_entity.id
_entity.type
_entity.pdbx_description
1 polymer ?
#
loop_
_entity_poly.entity_id
_entity_poly.type
_entity_poly.pdbx_seq_one_letter_code
_entity_poly.pdbx_strand_id
1 'polypeptide(L)'
;MPAGRKPMGIEQVDLLLGSEAARRRLAVLLANVAGELSVDEACQELGLHRSRFFELRKQWLQGSVEALEPEPAGRPVGASSESLPPETGGDGEKRPPRIAYNASGEVGPTPDTSGNGVSVGSVGALGRIAELEDLVAQTRWELRTSQLREELAALGLSRPKRARPAQKKTGLAARPAHRERGGAR
;
A
#
# COMPACT_ATOMS: atom_id res chain seq x y z
N MET A 1 -17.41 -14.54 53.74
CA MET A 1 -17.48 -14.02 52.36
C MET A 1 -16.06 -13.85 51.85
N PRO A 2 -15.57 -14.63 50.88
CA PRO A 2 -14.21 -14.42 50.38
C PRO A 2 -14.15 -13.02 49.75
N ALA A 3 -13.25 -12.19 50.24
CA ALA A 3 -13.01 -10.86 49.70
C ALA A 3 -12.71 -10.99 48.20
N GLY A 4 -13.55 -10.35 47.37
CA GLY A 4 -13.39 -10.36 45.93
C GLY A 4 -11.99 -9.85 45.56
N ARG A 5 -11.37 -10.47 44.54
CA ARG A 5 -10.12 -9.99 43.98
C ARG A 5 -10.33 -8.54 43.54
N LYS A 6 -9.42 -7.63 43.90
CA LYS A 6 -9.46 -6.25 43.40
C LYS A 6 -9.50 -6.30 41.87
N PRO A 7 -10.40 -5.55 41.20
CA PRO A 7 -10.34 -5.45 39.76
C PRO A 7 -8.98 -4.87 39.38
N MET A 8 -8.22 -5.62 38.59
CA MET A 8 -7.03 -5.06 37.97
C MET A 8 -7.52 -4.11 36.87
N GLY A 9 -7.11 -2.85 36.96
CA GLY A 9 -7.42 -1.85 35.95
C GLY A 9 -6.48 -1.95 34.75
N ILE A 10 -6.13 -0.80 34.20
CA ILE A 10 -5.22 -0.66 33.05
C ILE A 10 -3.84 -1.30 33.33
N GLU A 11 -3.45 -1.48 34.60
CA GLU A 11 -2.23 -2.18 35.03
C GLU A 11 -2.10 -3.62 34.50
N GLN A 12 -3.21 -4.25 34.07
CA GLN A 12 -3.15 -5.58 33.44
C GLN A 12 -2.32 -5.58 32.14
N VAL A 13 -2.16 -4.43 31.49
CA VAL A 13 -1.36 -4.29 30.27
C VAL A 13 0.12 -4.58 30.51
N ASP A 14 0.64 -4.30 31.71
CA ASP A 14 2.06 -4.50 32.04
C ASP A 14 2.45 -5.98 32.10
N LEU A 15 1.47 -6.86 32.32
CA LEU A 15 1.64 -8.31 32.35
C LEU A 15 1.59 -8.95 30.96
N LEU A 16 1.25 -8.20 29.90
CA LEU A 16 1.12 -8.73 28.55
C LEU A 16 2.49 -8.92 27.87
N LEU A 17 2.62 -10.05 27.18
CA LEU A 17 3.76 -10.32 26.32
C LEU A 17 3.76 -9.38 25.12
N GLY A 18 4.90 -8.73 24.87
CA GLY A 18 5.05 -7.79 23.76
C GLY A 18 6.18 -6.79 23.98
N SER A 19 6.37 -5.92 23.00
CA SER A 19 7.30 -4.79 23.13
C SER A 19 6.77 -3.75 24.12
N GLU A 20 7.69 -3.08 24.83
CA GLU A 20 7.41 -1.91 25.68
C GLU A 20 6.53 -0.88 24.95
N ALA A 21 6.87 -0.59 23.70
CA ALA A 21 6.15 0.35 22.86
C ALA A 21 4.72 -0.10 22.54
N ALA A 22 4.47 -1.41 22.44
CA ALA A 22 3.13 -1.95 22.22
C ALA A 22 2.28 -1.88 23.51
N ARG A 23 2.86 -2.23 24.66
CA ARG A 23 2.19 -2.10 25.97
C ARG A 23 1.82 -0.65 26.26
N ARG A 24 2.76 0.30 26.09
CA ARG A 24 2.47 1.72 26.28
C ARG A 24 1.34 2.21 25.39
N ARG A 25 1.33 1.82 24.10
CA ARG A 25 0.25 2.16 23.16
C ARG A 25 -1.10 1.62 23.61
N LEU A 26 -1.14 0.37 24.08
CA LEU A 26 -2.37 -0.26 24.55
C LEU A 26 -2.89 0.40 25.84
N ALA A 27 -2.02 0.74 26.78
CA ALA A 27 -2.40 1.45 28.00
C ALA A 27 -3.05 2.80 27.70
N VAL A 28 -2.47 3.59 26.79
CA VAL A 28 -3.03 4.89 26.37
C VAL A 28 -4.37 4.71 25.64
N LEU A 29 -4.51 3.69 24.80
CA LEU A 29 -5.79 3.39 24.12
C LEU A 29 -6.89 3.01 25.12
N LEU A 30 -6.57 2.19 26.12
CA LEU A 30 -7.50 1.79 27.17
C LEU A 30 -7.92 2.98 28.05
N ALA A 31 -6.97 3.83 28.46
CA ALA A 31 -7.27 5.06 29.20
C ALA A 31 -8.19 6.01 28.39
N ASN A 32 -7.96 6.11 27.08
CA ASN A 32 -8.81 6.92 26.21
C ASN A 32 -10.22 6.35 26.04
N VAL A 33 -10.36 5.02 25.97
CA VAL A 33 -11.68 4.36 25.87
C VAL A 33 -12.43 4.40 27.19
N ALA A 34 -11.71 4.33 28.31
CA ALA A 34 -12.25 4.51 29.66
C ALA A 34 -12.70 5.96 29.94
N GLY A 35 -12.30 6.92 29.10
CA GLY A 35 -12.63 8.33 29.27
C GLY A 35 -11.73 9.06 30.29
N GLU A 36 -10.67 8.41 30.75
CA GLU A 36 -9.69 8.99 31.68
C GLU A 36 -8.71 9.94 30.99
N LEU A 37 -8.55 9.79 29.67
CA LEU A 37 -7.61 10.57 28.87
C LEU A 37 -8.28 11.09 27.60
N SER A 38 -8.12 12.38 27.31
CA SER A 38 -8.68 12.99 26.10
C SER A 38 -7.94 12.51 24.83
N VAL A 39 -8.57 12.70 23.67
CA VAL A 39 -7.96 12.32 22.38
C VAL A 39 -6.68 13.13 22.13
N ASP A 40 -6.67 14.40 22.50
CA ASP A 40 -5.52 15.28 22.23
C ASP A 40 -4.35 14.94 23.16
N GLU A 41 -4.60 14.59 24.43
CA GLU A 41 -3.58 14.04 25.35
C GLU A 41 -3.05 12.69 24.87
N ALA A 42 -3.91 11.80 24.37
CA ALA A 42 -3.49 10.51 23.81
C ALA A 42 -2.55 10.69 22.62
N CYS A 43 -2.88 11.66 21.76
CA CYS A 43 -2.07 12.01 20.60
C CYS A 43 -0.69 12.53 21.00
N GLN A 44 -0.62 13.37 22.04
CA GLN A 44 0.64 13.89 22.58
C GLN A 44 1.50 12.76 23.18
N GLU A 45 0.90 11.91 24.02
CA GLU A 45 1.62 10.79 24.66
C GLU A 45 2.21 9.81 23.66
N LEU A 46 1.49 9.53 22.57
CA LEU A 46 1.94 8.59 21.54
C LEU A 46 2.76 9.25 20.43
N GLY A 47 2.86 10.59 20.40
CA GLY A 47 3.50 11.32 19.30
C GLY A 47 2.80 11.11 17.96
N LEU A 48 1.47 10.97 17.97
CA LEU A 48 0.65 10.69 16.79
C LEU A 48 -0.26 11.87 16.46
N HIS A 49 -0.54 12.07 15.17
CA HIS A 49 -1.62 12.95 14.75
C HIS A 49 -2.99 12.32 15.02
N ARG A 50 -4.00 13.18 15.19
CA ARG A 50 -5.38 12.80 15.53
C ARG A 50 -5.99 11.78 14.56
N SER A 51 -5.79 11.95 13.24
CA SER A 51 -6.28 11.00 12.24
C SER A 51 -5.66 9.60 12.43
N ARG A 52 -4.34 9.55 12.68
CA ARG A 52 -3.60 8.30 12.90
C ARG A 52 -4.04 7.59 14.18
N PHE A 53 -4.34 8.36 15.22
CA PHE A 53 -4.87 7.82 16.47
C PHE A 53 -6.24 7.16 16.28
N PHE A 54 -7.15 7.80 15.54
CA PHE A 54 -8.47 7.23 15.27
C PHE A 54 -8.40 5.94 14.43
N GLU A 55 -7.54 5.89 13.41
CA GLU A 55 -7.30 4.67 12.63
C GLU A 55 -6.78 3.54 13.51
N LEU A 56 -5.76 3.82 14.33
CA LEU A 56 -5.16 2.84 15.23
C LEU A 56 -6.20 2.30 16.22
N ARG A 57 -6.98 3.20 16.82
CA ARG A 57 -8.06 2.83 17.76
C ARG A 57 -9.11 1.96 17.07
N LYS A 58 -9.53 2.31 15.85
CA LYS A 58 -10.49 1.52 15.08
C LYS A 58 -9.95 0.12 14.76
N GLN A 59 -8.72 0.03 14.28
CA GLN A 59 -8.09 -1.26 13.95
C GLN A 59 -7.99 -2.18 15.16
N TRP A 60 -7.54 -1.63 16.30
CA TRP A 60 -7.43 -2.39 17.54
C TRP A 60 -8.79 -2.86 18.06
N LEU A 61 -9.80 -1.99 18.07
CA LEU A 61 -11.16 -2.38 18.49
C LEU A 61 -11.74 -3.46 17.56
N GLN A 62 -11.56 -3.33 16.25
CA GLN A 62 -12.04 -4.32 15.29
C GLN A 62 -11.38 -5.69 15.51
N GLY A 63 -10.06 -5.74 15.64
CA GLY A 63 -9.35 -6.99 15.93
C GLY A 63 -9.71 -7.58 17.30
N SER A 64 -10.06 -6.74 18.27
CA SER A 64 -10.54 -7.20 19.58
C SER A 64 -11.91 -7.84 19.50
N VAL A 65 -12.82 -7.30 18.67
CA VAL A 65 -14.13 -7.91 18.41
C VAL A 65 -13.95 -9.24 17.71
N GLU A 66 -13.16 -9.28 16.63
CA GLU A 66 -12.88 -10.50 15.86
C GLU A 66 -12.29 -11.61 16.74
N ALA A 67 -11.34 -11.28 17.62
CA ALA A 67 -10.75 -12.25 18.55
C ALA A 67 -11.73 -12.77 19.63
N LEU A 68 -12.83 -12.05 19.87
CA LEU A 68 -13.88 -12.45 20.80
C LEU A 68 -15.05 -13.16 20.12
N GLU A 69 -15.08 -13.23 18.78
CA GLU A 69 -16.11 -13.98 18.06
C GLU A 69 -15.95 -15.48 18.34
N PRO A 70 -17.06 -16.21 18.59
CA PRO A 70 -16.99 -17.62 18.90
C PRO A 70 -16.62 -18.42 17.64
N GLU A 71 -15.42 -19.00 17.61
CA GLU A 71 -15.11 -20.04 16.64
C GLU A 71 -15.92 -21.31 16.94
N PRO A 72 -16.46 -22.01 15.92
CA PRO A 72 -17.12 -23.29 16.13
C PRO A 72 -16.12 -24.27 16.76
N ALA A 73 -16.51 -24.91 17.86
CA ALA A 73 -15.68 -25.84 18.61
C ALA A 73 -15.04 -26.91 17.70
N GLY A 74 -13.76 -26.72 17.36
CA GLY A 74 -12.97 -27.70 16.63
C GLY A 74 -12.76 -28.95 17.48
N ARG A 75 -13.17 -30.10 16.94
CA ARG A 75 -12.91 -31.46 17.43
C ARG A 75 -11.47 -31.58 17.96
N PRO A 76 -11.23 -32.20 19.14
CA PRO A 76 -9.87 -32.33 19.66
C PRO A 76 -8.98 -33.08 18.66
N VAL A 77 -7.89 -32.44 18.24
CA VAL A 77 -6.80 -33.06 17.48
C VAL A 77 -6.09 -34.02 18.43
N GLY A 78 -6.60 -35.25 18.46
CA GLY A 78 -6.04 -36.39 19.16
C GLY A 78 -5.98 -37.59 18.22
N ALA A 79 -5.18 -37.48 17.16
CA ALA A 79 -4.69 -38.63 16.40
C ALA A 79 -3.33 -38.25 15.82
N SER A 80 -2.33 -38.33 16.69
CA SER A 80 -0.94 -38.58 16.34
C SER A 80 -0.85 -39.64 15.24
N SER A 81 -0.62 -39.23 13.99
CA SER A 81 -0.02 -40.11 12.99
C SER A 81 1.48 -40.13 13.24
N GLU A 82 1.85 -40.79 14.34
CA GLU A 82 3.13 -41.43 14.52
C GLU A 82 3.20 -42.55 13.48
N SER A 83 3.95 -42.35 12.41
CA SER A 83 4.42 -43.47 11.58
C SER A 83 5.82 -43.15 11.09
N LEU A 84 6.80 -43.41 11.96
CA LEU A 84 8.18 -43.76 11.57
C LEU A 84 8.21 -45.24 11.08
N PRO A 85 9.27 -45.65 10.36
CA PRO A 85 9.19 -46.40 9.09
C PRO A 85 9.23 -47.92 9.28
N PRO A 86 9.12 -48.68 8.18
CA PRO A 86 10.13 -49.72 7.97
C PRO A 86 10.88 -49.56 6.64
N GLU A 87 12.16 -49.80 6.75
CA GLU A 87 13.15 -49.83 5.68
C GLU A 87 13.04 -51.07 4.80
N THR A 88 13.73 -50.99 3.66
CA THR A 88 14.39 -52.05 2.86
C THR A 88 13.70 -52.60 1.60
N GLY A 89 14.39 -52.35 0.48
CA GLY A 89 14.64 -53.34 -0.57
C GLY A 89 14.11 -53.02 -1.96
N GLY A 90 15.00 -52.77 -2.93
CA GLY A 90 14.68 -52.95 -4.35
C GLY A 90 15.41 -52.04 -5.32
N ASP A 91 16.65 -52.38 -5.64
CA ASP A 91 17.46 -51.85 -6.74
C ASP A 91 16.73 -51.77 -8.09
N GLY A 92 17.04 -50.73 -8.88
CA GLY A 92 16.60 -50.63 -10.26
C GLY A 92 16.89 -49.29 -10.92
N GLU A 93 18.17 -48.99 -11.18
CA GLU A 93 18.54 -47.96 -12.15
C GLU A 93 17.84 -48.20 -13.51
N LYS A 94 17.23 -47.16 -14.10
CA LYS A 94 17.60 -46.58 -15.41
C LYS A 94 16.53 -45.60 -15.97
N ARG A 95 17.00 -44.36 -16.17
CA ARG A 95 16.66 -43.36 -17.22
C ARG A 95 15.19 -42.89 -17.41
N PRO A 96 14.91 -41.59 -17.22
CA PRO A 96 14.04 -40.85 -18.15
C PRO A 96 14.86 -40.44 -19.41
N PRO A 97 14.31 -39.97 -20.56
CA PRO A 97 13.09 -39.15 -20.70
C PRO A 97 12.31 -39.30 -22.05
N ARG A 98 11.33 -38.40 -22.21
CA ARG A 98 10.84 -37.72 -23.44
C ARG A 98 9.38 -38.01 -23.79
N ILE A 99 8.51 -37.07 -23.41
CA ILE A 99 7.32 -36.76 -24.21
C ILE A 99 7.36 -35.27 -24.54
N ALA A 100 7.11 -34.99 -25.82
CA ALA A 100 7.40 -33.78 -26.54
C ALA A 100 6.51 -32.59 -26.18
N TYR A 101 7.09 -31.39 -26.19
CA TYR A 101 6.34 -30.15 -26.34
C TYR A 101 5.75 -30.09 -27.75
N ASN A 102 4.42 -30.05 -27.86
CA ASN A 102 3.76 -29.63 -29.09
C ASN A 102 3.39 -28.15 -28.98
N ALA A 103 3.84 -27.41 -29.97
CA ALA A 103 3.54 -26.02 -30.19
C ALA A 103 2.15 -25.82 -30.83
N SER A 104 1.65 -24.59 -30.66
CA SER A 104 0.73 -23.84 -31.55
C SER A 104 -0.77 -23.90 -31.25
N GLY A 105 -1.37 -22.69 -31.20
CA GLY A 105 -2.81 -22.41 -31.27
C GLY A 105 -3.21 -21.18 -30.44
N GLU A 106 -3.01 -19.95 -30.94
CA GLU A 106 -4.08 -19.00 -31.39
C GLU A 106 -4.78 -18.26 -30.21
N VAL A 107 -4.55 -16.96 -29.97
CA VAL A 107 -5.36 -15.79 -30.41
C VAL A 107 -6.89 -16.04 -30.22
N GLY A 108 -7.68 -15.30 -29.43
CA GLY A 108 -7.61 -13.98 -28.79
C GLY A 108 -8.85 -13.76 -27.89
N PRO A 109 -9.16 -12.52 -27.47
CA PRO A 109 -10.06 -12.22 -26.35
C PRO A 109 -11.49 -11.88 -26.78
N THR A 110 -12.48 -12.15 -25.93
CA THR A 110 -13.73 -11.37 -25.87
C THR A 110 -14.18 -11.17 -24.41
N PRO A 111 -14.60 -9.95 -24.03
CA PRO A 111 -15.12 -9.65 -22.71
C PRO A 111 -16.64 -9.67 -22.72
N ASP A 112 -17.26 -10.70 -22.14
CA ASP A 112 -18.68 -10.65 -21.83
C ASP A 112 -18.88 -10.05 -20.45
N THR A 113 -19.20 -8.75 -20.47
CA THR A 113 -19.87 -8.07 -19.37
C THR A 113 -21.30 -8.62 -19.30
N SER A 114 -21.56 -9.48 -18.32
CA SER A 114 -22.93 -9.76 -17.88
C SER A 114 -22.99 -9.57 -16.37
N GLY A 115 -23.78 -8.57 -15.97
CA GLY A 115 -23.84 -8.04 -14.63
C GLY A 115 -24.28 -9.08 -13.60
N ASN A 116 -23.65 -9.02 -12.44
CA ASN A 116 -24.22 -9.57 -11.23
C ASN A 116 -24.18 -8.47 -10.16
N GLY A 117 -25.36 -8.11 -9.66
CA GLY A 117 -25.56 -6.97 -8.75
C GLY A 117 -24.72 -7.10 -7.50
N VAL A 118 -23.82 -6.15 -7.28
CA VAL A 118 -23.05 -6.05 -6.04
C VAL A 118 -23.70 -5.01 -5.15
N SER A 119 -24.25 -5.49 -4.04
CA SER A 119 -24.76 -4.74 -2.91
C SER A 119 -23.82 -3.59 -2.52
N VAL A 120 -24.23 -2.37 -2.86
CA VAL A 120 -23.49 -1.12 -2.64
C VAL A 120 -23.60 -0.73 -1.18
N GLY A 121 -22.71 -1.26 -0.35
CA GLY A 121 -22.61 -0.88 1.07
C GLY A 121 -21.26 -1.12 1.71
N SER A 122 -20.49 -2.11 1.23
CA SER A 122 -19.20 -2.49 1.82
C SER A 122 -18.02 -2.42 0.84
N VAL A 123 -18.25 -2.68 -0.46
CA VAL A 123 -17.20 -2.70 -1.49
C VAL A 123 -16.64 -1.29 -1.80
N GLY A 124 -17.40 -0.23 -1.53
CA GLY A 124 -16.97 1.16 -1.74
C GLY A 124 -15.94 1.66 -0.72
N ALA A 125 -15.95 1.15 0.51
CA ALA A 125 -15.03 1.61 1.55
C ALA A 125 -13.59 1.14 1.29
N LEU A 126 -13.42 -0.13 0.88
CA LEU A 126 -12.12 -0.68 0.52
C LEU A 126 -11.58 -0.05 -0.77
N GLY A 127 -12.44 0.15 -1.79
CA GLY A 127 -12.05 0.87 -3.01
C GLY A 127 -11.63 2.31 -2.73
N ARG A 128 -12.32 3.00 -1.81
CA ARG A 128 -11.97 4.36 -1.40
C ARG A 128 -10.64 4.41 -0.65
N ILE A 129 -10.31 3.40 0.15
CA ILE A 129 -9.01 3.31 0.83
C ILE A 129 -7.90 3.16 -0.19
N ALA A 130 -8.03 2.24 -1.16
CA ALA A 130 -7.03 2.06 -2.21
C ALA A 130 -6.80 3.35 -3.03
N GLU A 131 -7.88 4.04 -3.41
CA GLU A 131 -7.81 5.33 -4.11
C GLU A 131 -7.08 6.40 -3.28
N LEU A 132 -7.34 6.45 -1.97
CA LEU A 132 -6.67 7.39 -1.07
C LEU A 132 -5.17 7.05 -0.89
N GLU A 133 -4.82 5.76 -0.85
CA GLU A 133 -3.43 5.31 -0.79
C GLU A 133 -2.66 5.72 -2.05
N ASP A 134 -3.27 5.56 -3.23
CA ASP A 134 -2.69 5.99 -4.51
C ASP A 134 -2.49 7.51 -4.55
N LEU A 135 -3.47 8.30 -4.08
CA LEU A 135 -3.35 9.76 -3.99
C LEU A 135 -2.24 10.19 -3.02
N VAL A 136 -2.09 9.51 -1.88
CA VAL A 136 -0.99 9.77 -0.94
C VAL A 136 0.36 9.41 -1.56
N ALA A 137 0.45 8.30 -2.28
CA ALA A 137 1.67 7.91 -2.99
C ALA A 137 2.06 8.95 -4.04
N GLN A 138 1.09 9.42 -4.85
CA GLN A 138 1.29 10.46 -5.85
C GLN A 138 1.75 11.78 -5.21
N THR A 139 1.07 12.23 -4.16
CA THR A 139 1.39 13.50 -3.48
C THR A 139 2.79 13.45 -2.86
N ARG A 140 3.17 12.32 -2.24
CA ARG A 140 4.51 12.13 -1.69
C ARG A 140 5.59 12.16 -2.76
N TRP A 141 5.32 11.58 -3.94
CA TRP A 141 6.23 11.62 -5.07
C TRP A 141 6.41 13.07 -5.59
N GLU A 142 5.32 13.82 -5.74
CA GLU A 142 5.36 15.23 -6.15
C GLU A 142 6.13 16.12 -5.15
N LEU A 143 5.91 15.90 -3.85
CA LEU A 143 6.65 16.60 -2.80
C LEU A 143 8.15 16.28 -2.88
N ARG A 144 8.51 14.99 -2.98
CA ARG A 144 9.91 14.56 -3.03
C ARG A 144 10.63 15.09 -4.27
N THR A 145 9.96 15.06 -5.43
CA THR A 145 10.53 15.64 -6.65
C THR A 145 10.70 17.15 -6.55
N SER A 146 9.78 17.86 -5.86
CA SER A 146 9.89 19.31 -5.63
C SER A 146 11.03 19.66 -4.68
N GLN A 147 11.16 18.90 -3.58
CA GLN A 147 12.29 19.03 -2.64
C GLN A 147 13.62 18.78 -3.33
N LEU A 148 13.74 17.73 -4.15
CA LEU A 148 14.96 17.46 -4.91
C LEU A 148 15.31 18.60 -5.87
N ARG A 149 14.31 19.25 -6.49
CA ARG A 149 14.56 20.43 -7.33
C ARG A 149 15.09 21.60 -6.51
N GLU A 150 14.57 21.80 -5.31
CA GLU A 150 15.01 22.85 -4.39
C GLU A 150 16.43 22.59 -3.87
N GLU A 151 16.73 21.36 -3.42
CA GLU A 151 18.07 20.93 -3.00
C GLU A 151 19.09 21.12 -4.14
N LEU A 152 18.76 20.70 -5.37
CA LEU A 152 19.62 20.91 -6.53
C LEU A 152 19.80 22.41 -6.86
N ALA A 153 18.76 23.23 -6.71
CA ALA A 153 18.85 24.66 -6.91
C ALA A 153 19.72 25.34 -5.85
N ALA A 154 19.59 24.95 -4.58
CA ALA A 154 20.40 25.44 -3.47
C ALA A 154 21.89 25.08 -3.62
N LEU A 155 22.18 23.89 -4.17
CA LEU A 155 23.53 23.45 -4.52
C LEU A 155 24.06 24.08 -5.82
N GLY A 156 23.29 24.94 -6.49
CA GLY A 156 23.68 25.56 -7.76
C GLY A 156 23.71 24.60 -8.96
N LEU A 157 23.21 23.36 -8.79
CA LEU A 157 23.15 22.31 -9.80
C LEU A 157 21.87 22.39 -10.67
N SER A 158 21.31 23.59 -10.82
CA SER A 158 20.08 23.79 -11.58
C SER A 158 20.28 23.40 -13.05
N ARG A 159 19.24 22.77 -13.61
CA ARG A 159 19.16 22.15 -14.95
C ARG A 159 20.17 22.70 -15.96
N PRO A 160 20.87 21.84 -16.74
CA PRO A 160 21.59 22.32 -17.91
C PRO A 160 20.61 23.10 -18.78
N LYS A 161 20.91 24.37 -19.05
CA LYS A 161 20.14 25.20 -19.99
C LYS A 161 20.03 24.40 -21.28
N ARG A 162 18.84 23.89 -21.61
CA ARG A 162 18.57 23.35 -22.95
C ARG A 162 18.92 24.48 -23.91
N ALA A 163 19.99 24.29 -24.68
CA ALA A 163 20.36 25.21 -25.73
C ALA A 163 19.13 25.41 -26.61
N ARG A 164 18.66 26.66 -26.74
CA ARG A 164 17.61 26.98 -27.69
C ARG A 164 18.10 26.50 -29.06
N PRO A 165 17.34 25.69 -29.80
CA PRO A 165 17.74 25.33 -31.15
C PRO A 165 17.92 26.62 -31.94
N ALA A 166 19.11 26.79 -32.52
CA ALA A 166 19.44 27.97 -33.30
C ALA A 166 18.40 28.14 -34.41
N GLN A 167 17.67 29.27 -34.39
CA GLN A 167 16.80 29.65 -35.48
C GLN A 167 17.68 29.81 -36.73
N LYS A 168 17.61 28.85 -37.65
CA LYS A 168 18.21 28.99 -38.98
C LYS A 168 17.59 30.23 -39.62
N LYS A 169 18.40 31.27 -39.76
CA LYS A 169 18.07 32.51 -40.46
C LYS A 169 17.94 32.15 -41.95
N THR A 170 16.78 31.65 -42.36
CA THR A 170 16.43 31.51 -43.77
C THR A 170 16.37 32.90 -44.37
N GLY A 171 17.32 33.17 -45.27
CA GLY A 171 17.60 34.48 -45.81
C GLY A 171 16.39 35.12 -46.48
N LEU A 172 16.13 36.36 -46.09
CA LEU A 172 15.40 37.32 -46.89
C LEU A 172 16.43 38.00 -47.81
N ALA A 173 16.43 37.69 -49.12
CA ALA A 173 16.79 38.61 -50.20
C ALA A 173 16.95 37.87 -51.55
N ALA A 174 15.92 37.97 -52.40
CA ALA A 174 16.07 38.17 -53.85
C ALA A 174 14.71 38.50 -54.48
N ARG A 175 14.32 39.77 -54.47
CA ARG A 175 13.43 40.34 -55.50
C ARG A 175 14.05 41.62 -56.02
N PRO A 176 14.53 41.60 -57.27
CA PRO A 176 14.38 42.73 -58.19
C PRO A 176 13.83 42.21 -59.54
N ALA A 177 13.23 42.97 -60.44
CA ALA A 177 12.84 44.36 -60.49
C ALA A 177 11.69 44.44 -61.49
N HIS A 178 10.76 45.36 -61.23
CA HIS A 178 9.72 45.78 -62.15
C HIS A 178 10.36 46.41 -63.40
N ARG A 179 10.21 45.77 -64.56
CA ARG A 179 10.69 46.27 -65.85
C ARG A 179 9.60 47.16 -66.45
N GLU A 180 9.65 48.46 -66.18
CA GLU A 180 9.06 49.44 -67.07
C GLU A 180 10.00 49.68 -68.25
N ARG A 181 9.48 49.46 -69.46
CA ARG A 181 9.88 50.15 -70.69
C ARG A 181 8.90 49.79 -71.81
N GLY A 182 7.73 50.42 -71.80
CA GLY A 182 7.15 50.98 -73.02
C GLY A 182 7.57 52.45 -73.08
N GLY A 183 8.02 53.06 -74.17
CA GLY A 183 7.94 52.68 -75.57
C GLY A 183 6.95 53.58 -76.30
N ALA A 184 7.49 54.53 -77.07
CA ALA A 184 6.86 55.33 -78.12
C ALA A 184 5.91 56.45 -77.64
N ARG A 185 5.78 57.60 -78.29
CA ARG A 185 6.48 58.29 -79.39
C ARG A 185 5.86 59.69 -79.43
#